data_AF-A0A2N9NSY0-F1
#
_entry.id   AF-A0A2N9NSY0-F1
#
_cell.length_a   1.000
_cell.length_b   1.000
_cell.length_c   1.000
_cell.angle_alpha   90.00
_cell.angle_beta   90.00
_cell.angle_gamma   90.00
#
_symmetry.space_group_name_H-M   'P 1'
#
loop_
_entity.id
_entity.type
_entity.pdbx_description
1 polymer ?
#
loop_
_entity_poly.entity_id
_entity_poly.type
_entity_poly.pdbx_seq_one_letter_code
_entity_poly.pdbx_strand_id
1 'polypeptide(L)'
;MAFMQTNGFTVTGSQADRTLLRVSGAVADIERTFHLNMLLYPHPSELRTFYAPDVEPSLDLEVPVLGISGLNNTILPTPGGHSGTPLDQSAGVSPGAGSGPGGAFWGNDYRAAYAPGVTLTGAGQAIGLLELDGYYTNDIAAYERSAGLPNVPIRRVLLDGASGTPDSESDWVGEVSLDMEMAISMAPGLSELIVYEAPNCCYYWVDILKQMQQDNAAKQLSCSWLFDYDDPNAEPIYKEFAMQGQSFLQCSGDYLAFYNGVSQWTDDTNVTLVGGTMLTVTGQGGPWASERAWNNGDGTHGSGGGISSSYMGGFSIPSWQEGISMATNGGSTTERNVPDVAMVAYDGWVIWNNGSAGWWWGTSIAAPLWAGFTALVNQQAAAHGQLPVGFLNPAVYAIGKGPWYASCFHDITNGNNTNTHSSGLFEAVAGYDLCTGWGTPTGSNLINVLSLAVPITMEVSQTSGQVTVRWNAIPGQRYQLQYSTNLEGGNWQTLASLTATNSPVTQTDSSHTNALRFYRAVLTP
;
A
#
# COMPACT_ATOMS: atom_id res chain seq x y z
N MET A 1 17.07 -1.30 28.14
CA MET A 1 16.17 -1.15 29.32
C MET A 1 16.91 -0.65 30.56
N ALA A 2 17.82 -1.44 31.16
CA ALA A 2 18.52 -1.05 32.39
C ALA A 2 19.26 0.31 32.27
N PHE A 3 19.93 0.55 31.14
CA PHE A 3 20.55 1.84 30.83
C PHE A 3 19.57 3.01 30.96
N MET A 4 18.37 2.90 30.39
CA MET A 4 17.35 3.97 30.43
C MET A 4 16.84 4.18 31.86
N GLN A 5 16.57 3.11 32.60
CA GLN A 5 16.08 3.21 33.98
C GLN A 5 17.10 3.85 34.93
N THR A 6 18.38 3.48 34.82
CA THR A 6 19.48 4.11 35.60
C THR A 6 19.61 5.59 35.29
N ASN A 7 19.21 6.00 34.08
CA ASN A 7 19.24 7.37 33.62
C ASN A 7 17.93 8.13 33.85
N GLY A 8 17.03 7.65 34.72
CA GLY A 8 15.84 8.40 35.14
C GLY A 8 14.61 8.22 34.24
N PHE A 9 14.71 7.41 33.18
CA PHE A 9 13.56 7.15 32.31
C PHE A 9 12.63 6.08 32.89
N THR A 10 11.33 6.31 32.70
CA THR A 10 10.29 5.29 32.89
C THR A 10 10.11 4.53 31.59
N VAL A 11 10.16 3.21 31.65
CA VAL A 11 9.79 2.36 30.51
C VAL A 11 8.27 2.32 30.42
N THR A 12 7.73 2.87 29.34
CA THR A 12 6.29 2.99 29.09
C THR A 12 5.75 1.90 28.18
N GLY A 13 6.64 1.21 27.47
CA GLY A 13 6.29 0.09 26.61
C GLY A 13 7.53 -0.71 26.24
N SER A 14 7.36 -2.02 26.11
CA SER A 14 8.39 -2.90 25.58
C SER A 14 7.75 -3.96 24.71
N GLN A 15 8.36 -4.17 23.55
CA GLN A 15 7.84 -5.08 22.54
C GLN A 15 8.34 -6.52 22.76
N ALA A 16 7.54 -7.52 22.37
CA ALA A 16 7.79 -8.94 22.69
C ALA A 16 9.10 -9.47 22.08
N ASP A 17 9.43 -9.00 20.88
CA ASP A 17 10.70 -9.29 20.19
C ASP A 17 11.87 -8.42 20.63
N ARG A 18 11.61 -7.45 21.54
CA ARG A 18 12.60 -6.59 22.20
C ARG A 18 13.39 -5.69 21.23
N THR A 19 12.86 -5.42 20.04
CA THR A 19 13.53 -4.55 19.06
C THR A 19 13.15 -3.08 19.20
N LEU A 20 12.07 -2.77 19.92
CA LEU A 20 11.63 -1.41 20.22
C LEU A 20 11.36 -1.26 21.73
N LEU A 21 11.87 -0.18 22.31
CA LEU A 21 11.71 0.16 23.72
C LEU A 21 11.16 1.59 23.84
N ARG A 22 9.94 1.72 24.35
CA ARG A 22 9.33 3.01 24.61
C ARG A 22 9.70 3.50 26.00
N VAL A 23 10.17 4.73 26.07
CA VAL A 23 10.57 5.38 27.31
C VAL A 23 9.98 6.77 27.40
N SER A 24 9.77 7.24 28.63
CA SER A 24 9.43 8.63 28.93
C SER A 24 10.37 9.14 30.03
N GLY A 25 10.73 10.41 29.98
CA GLY A 25 11.63 11.03 30.94
C GLY A 25 11.46 12.54 30.95
N ALA A 26 11.97 13.20 31.98
CA ALA A 26 12.04 14.66 31.99
C ALA A 26 13.04 15.15 30.94
N VAL A 27 12.85 16.37 30.42
CA VAL A 27 13.78 16.96 29.45
C VAL A 27 15.23 16.94 29.96
N ALA A 28 15.46 17.25 31.25
CA ALA A 28 16.79 17.20 31.85
C ALA A 28 17.44 15.80 31.81
N ASP A 29 16.65 14.72 31.85
CA ASP A 29 17.15 13.36 31.71
C ASP A 29 17.45 13.00 30.25
N ILE A 30 16.62 13.47 29.31
CA ILE A 30 16.85 13.38 27.86
C ILE A 30 18.19 14.03 27.50
N GLU A 31 18.36 15.30 27.88
CA GLU A 31 19.56 16.08 27.58
C GLU A 31 20.83 15.45 28.12
N ARG A 32 20.80 15.02 29.40
CA ARG A 32 21.94 14.37 30.06
C ARG A 32 22.27 13.00 29.47
N THR A 33 21.26 12.22 29.06
CA THR A 33 21.46 10.83 28.64
C THR A 33 21.87 10.71 27.18
N PHE A 34 21.40 11.64 26.35
CA PHE A 34 21.67 11.69 24.92
C PHE A 34 22.71 12.75 24.53
N HIS A 35 23.30 13.43 25.52
CA HIS A 35 24.33 14.48 25.35
C HIS A 35 23.94 15.57 24.35
N LEU A 36 22.72 16.11 24.51
CA LEU A 36 22.12 17.13 23.65
C LEU A 36 21.34 18.16 24.49
N ASN A 37 20.88 19.25 23.88
CA ASN A 37 19.90 20.16 24.49
C ASN A 37 18.61 20.16 23.67
N MET A 38 17.47 20.06 24.36
CA MET A 38 16.16 20.15 23.72
C MET A 38 15.75 21.62 23.65
N LEU A 39 15.58 22.13 22.44
CA LEU A 39 15.24 23.54 22.22
C LEU A 39 13.87 23.68 21.56
N LEU A 40 13.23 24.82 21.77
CA LEU A 40 12.02 25.22 21.05
C LEU A 40 12.39 26.19 19.93
N TYR A 41 11.92 25.89 18.74
CA TYR A 41 12.15 26.67 17.54
C TYR A 41 10.82 27.15 16.96
N PRO A 42 10.76 28.37 16.38
CA PRO A 42 9.60 28.78 15.59
C PRO A 42 9.56 27.97 14.29
N HIS A 43 8.38 27.44 13.93
CA HIS A 43 8.23 26.72 12.66
C HIS A 43 8.34 27.70 11.48
N PRO A 44 9.06 27.35 10.39
CA PRO A 44 9.31 28.29 9.29
C PRO A 44 8.06 28.63 8.47
N SER A 45 7.06 27.74 8.43
CA SER A 45 5.85 27.88 7.61
C SER A 45 4.52 27.80 8.38
N GLU A 46 4.55 27.41 9.66
CA GLU A 46 3.33 27.18 10.44
C GLU A 46 3.32 28.10 11.67
N LEU A 47 2.12 28.46 12.14
CA LEU A 47 1.95 29.30 13.33
C LEU A 47 2.09 28.48 14.63
N ARG A 48 3.19 27.76 14.78
CA ARG A 48 3.53 26.98 15.97
C ARG A 48 5.03 27.02 16.28
N THR A 49 5.37 26.57 17.49
CA THR A 49 6.74 26.18 17.83
C THR A 49 6.88 24.67 17.75
N PHE A 50 8.07 24.18 17.40
CA PHE A 50 8.44 22.77 17.47
C PHE A 50 9.62 22.57 18.41
N TYR A 51 9.78 21.36 18.95
CA TYR A 51 10.96 20.96 19.68
C TYR A 51 11.88 20.11 18.80
N ALA A 52 13.18 20.27 18.96
CA ALA A 52 14.21 19.45 18.33
C ALA A 52 15.52 19.52 19.15
N PRO A 53 16.41 18.53 19.03
CA PRO A 53 17.72 18.61 19.66
C PRO A 53 18.63 19.60 18.89
N ASP A 54 19.56 20.23 19.60
CA ASP A 54 20.56 21.13 18.99
C ASP A 54 21.69 20.39 18.26
N VAL A 55 21.90 19.12 18.59
CA VAL A 55 22.90 18.21 18.00
C VAL A 55 22.36 16.79 17.90
N GLU A 56 23.00 15.96 17.07
CA GLU A 56 22.71 14.53 17.00
C GLU A 56 22.93 13.85 18.38
N PRO A 57 22.01 12.97 18.82
CA PRO A 57 22.14 12.28 20.09
C PRO A 57 23.35 11.33 20.11
N SER A 58 24.00 11.22 21.27
CA SER A 58 25.02 10.20 21.53
C SER A 58 24.77 9.48 22.86
N LEU A 59 25.26 8.25 22.99
CA LEU A 59 24.91 7.36 24.10
C LEU A 59 26.17 6.80 24.76
N ASP A 60 26.23 6.84 26.09
CA ASP A 60 27.21 6.06 26.88
C ASP A 60 26.75 4.59 27.01
N LEU A 61 26.48 3.95 25.87
CA LEU A 61 25.94 2.61 25.78
C LEU A 61 26.71 1.80 24.73
N GLU A 62 27.28 0.67 25.15
CA GLU A 62 27.98 -0.24 24.23
C GLU A 62 27.05 -0.94 23.23
N VAL A 63 25.76 -1.06 23.58
CA VAL A 63 24.74 -1.68 22.72
C VAL A 63 24.41 -0.72 21.59
N PRO A 64 24.61 -1.12 20.32
CA PRO A 64 24.23 -0.29 19.18
C PRO A 64 22.72 -0.02 19.19
N VAL A 65 22.35 1.23 18.94
CA VAL A 65 20.97 1.69 18.77
C VAL A 65 20.80 2.11 17.31
N LEU A 66 19.76 1.60 16.65
CA LEU A 66 19.49 1.92 15.25
C LEU A 66 19.07 3.39 15.07
N GLY A 67 18.13 3.85 15.88
CA GLY A 67 17.64 5.22 15.89
C GLY A 67 16.89 5.56 17.16
N ILE A 68 16.67 6.85 17.40
CA ILE A 68 15.86 7.38 18.51
C ILE A 68 14.79 8.29 17.91
N SER A 69 13.53 7.85 17.97
CA SER A 69 12.37 8.62 17.51
C SER A 69 11.81 9.49 18.63
N GLY A 70 11.08 10.54 18.27
CA GLY A 70 10.33 11.39 19.20
C GLY A 70 11.12 12.53 19.86
N LEU A 71 12.41 12.71 19.53
CA LEU A 71 13.20 13.89 19.93
C LEU A 71 12.90 15.14 19.09
N ASN A 72 12.17 15.01 18.00
CA ASN A 72 11.81 16.09 17.10
C ASN A 72 10.31 16.02 16.75
N ASN A 73 9.65 17.18 16.63
CA ASN A 73 8.32 17.29 16.03
C ASN A 73 8.22 18.43 15.01
N THR A 74 9.31 18.70 14.29
CA THR A 74 9.32 19.69 13.20
C THR A 74 8.24 19.39 12.18
N ILE A 75 8.06 18.14 11.78
CA ILE A 75 6.96 17.72 10.90
C ILE A 75 6.03 16.84 11.72
N LEU A 76 4.75 17.15 11.64
CA LEU A 76 3.67 16.35 12.23
C LEU A 76 3.03 15.52 11.12
N PRO A 77 2.60 14.28 11.42
CA PRO A 77 1.80 13.52 10.48
C PRO A 77 0.55 14.29 10.07
N THR A 78 0.11 14.15 8.83
CA THR A 78 -1.15 14.76 8.36
C THR A 78 -1.98 13.74 7.58
N PRO A 79 -3.31 13.89 7.54
CA PRO A 79 -4.13 13.16 6.58
C PRO A 79 -3.62 13.33 5.15
N GLY A 80 -3.74 12.30 4.34
CA GLY A 80 -3.51 12.40 2.90
C GLY A 80 -4.71 13.00 2.20
N GLY A 81 -5.93 12.66 2.63
CA GLY A 81 -7.16 13.01 1.94
C GLY A 81 -7.68 14.40 2.26
N HIS A 82 -8.56 14.87 1.40
CA HIS A 82 -9.09 16.22 1.46
C HIS A 82 -10.61 16.24 1.28
N SER A 83 -11.30 16.91 2.21
CA SER A 83 -12.72 17.19 2.08
C SER A 83 -12.97 18.37 1.14
N GLY A 84 -14.04 18.31 0.36
CA GLY A 84 -14.48 19.44 -0.46
C GLY A 84 -15.04 19.02 -1.80
N THR A 85 -15.81 19.92 -2.41
CA THR A 85 -16.36 19.68 -3.74
C THR A 85 -15.23 19.62 -4.77
N PRO A 86 -15.16 18.55 -5.57
CA PRO A 86 -14.33 18.44 -6.76
C PRO A 86 -14.31 19.72 -7.61
N LEU A 87 -13.10 20.21 -7.91
CA LEU A 87 -12.89 21.44 -8.67
C LEU A 87 -13.47 21.37 -10.09
N ASP A 88 -13.46 20.19 -10.73
CA ASP A 88 -14.02 20.01 -12.07
C ASP A 88 -15.57 19.94 -12.11
N GLN A 89 -16.21 19.60 -10.98
CA GLN A 89 -17.68 19.68 -10.83
C GLN A 89 -18.17 21.12 -10.66
N SER A 90 -17.33 22.04 -10.16
CA SER A 90 -17.67 23.46 -10.03
C SER A 90 -17.91 24.17 -11.38
N ALA A 91 -17.42 23.58 -12.48
CA ALA A 91 -17.54 24.09 -13.84
C ALA A 91 -18.76 23.54 -14.62
N GLY A 92 -19.67 22.80 -13.98
CA GLY A 92 -20.86 22.24 -14.63
C GLY A 92 -20.55 21.15 -15.66
N VAL A 93 -19.36 20.55 -15.59
CA VAL A 93 -18.98 19.37 -16.36
C VAL A 93 -19.55 18.16 -15.61
N SER A 94 -20.15 17.20 -16.32
CA SER A 94 -20.39 15.87 -15.75
C SER A 94 -19.25 14.92 -16.14
N PRO A 95 -18.29 14.69 -15.25
CA PRO A 95 -17.73 13.37 -15.02
C PRO A 95 -18.16 12.88 -13.61
N GLY A 96 -18.12 11.57 -13.36
CA GLY A 96 -18.64 11.01 -12.10
C GLY A 96 -20.10 10.55 -12.21
N ALA A 97 -20.29 9.41 -12.90
CA ALA A 97 -21.56 8.69 -12.86
C ALA A 97 -21.57 7.71 -11.69
N GLY A 98 -21.11 8.13 -10.49
CA GLY A 98 -21.26 7.33 -9.29
C GLY A 98 -22.73 7.21 -8.88
N SER A 99 -23.05 6.16 -8.12
CA SER A 99 -24.40 5.92 -7.60
C SER A 99 -24.67 6.66 -6.29
N GLY A 100 -23.68 7.35 -5.73
CA GLY A 100 -23.77 8.11 -4.49
C GLY A 100 -24.43 9.47 -4.62
N PRO A 101 -24.64 10.15 -3.48
CA PRO A 101 -25.22 11.49 -3.46
C PRO A 101 -24.46 12.45 -4.38
N GLY A 102 -25.23 13.18 -5.20
CA GLY A 102 -24.68 14.15 -6.14
C GLY A 102 -23.76 13.56 -7.24
N GLY A 103 -23.80 12.24 -7.47
CA GLY A 103 -22.99 11.57 -8.50
C GLY A 103 -21.62 11.10 -8.01
N ALA A 104 -21.31 11.25 -6.73
CA ALA A 104 -20.10 10.74 -6.11
C ALA A 104 -20.04 9.19 -6.17
N PHE A 105 -18.82 8.66 -6.17
CA PHE A 105 -18.57 7.23 -5.99
C PHE A 105 -18.70 6.84 -4.53
N TRP A 106 -19.34 5.70 -4.28
CA TRP A 106 -19.39 5.07 -2.95
C TRP A 106 -19.72 3.58 -3.06
N GLY A 107 -19.52 2.85 -1.98
CA GLY A 107 -19.94 1.46 -1.82
C GLY A 107 -19.64 0.57 -3.03
N ASN A 108 -20.69 0.02 -3.64
CA ASN A 108 -20.54 -0.95 -4.73
C ASN A 108 -20.02 -0.35 -6.05
N ASP A 109 -19.94 0.97 -6.20
CA ASP A 109 -19.35 1.59 -7.41
C ASP A 109 -17.90 1.16 -7.59
N TYR A 110 -17.11 1.14 -6.50
CA TYR A 110 -15.70 0.76 -6.55
C TYR A 110 -15.52 -0.69 -6.99
N ARG A 111 -16.38 -1.59 -6.52
CA ARG A 111 -16.37 -3.00 -6.94
C ARG A 111 -16.85 -3.17 -8.38
N ALA A 112 -17.83 -2.40 -8.82
CA ALA A 112 -18.27 -2.42 -10.20
C ALA A 112 -17.14 -2.01 -11.16
N ALA A 113 -16.33 -1.02 -10.78
CA ALA A 113 -15.19 -0.57 -11.55
C ALA A 113 -14.02 -1.57 -11.53
N TYR A 114 -13.56 -1.98 -10.34
CA TYR A 114 -12.28 -2.67 -10.18
C TYR A 114 -12.37 -4.15 -9.85
N ALA A 115 -13.56 -4.68 -9.56
CA ALA A 115 -13.81 -6.09 -9.32
C ALA A 115 -15.06 -6.61 -10.07
N PRO A 116 -15.25 -6.26 -11.37
CA PRO A 116 -16.47 -6.60 -12.09
C PRO A 116 -16.69 -8.12 -12.15
N GLY A 117 -17.89 -8.55 -11.73
CA GLY A 117 -18.26 -9.97 -11.72
C GLY A 117 -17.56 -10.82 -10.65
N VAL A 118 -16.73 -10.22 -9.78
CA VAL A 118 -16.06 -10.93 -8.69
C VAL A 118 -17.05 -11.16 -7.55
N THR A 119 -17.23 -12.43 -7.17
CA THR A 119 -18.11 -12.85 -6.07
C THR A 119 -17.43 -12.85 -4.70
N LEU A 120 -16.10 -12.73 -4.68
CA LEU A 120 -15.30 -12.61 -3.46
C LEU A 120 -15.62 -11.30 -2.76
N THR A 121 -15.74 -11.34 -1.43
CA THR A 121 -16.14 -10.20 -0.60
C THR A 121 -15.07 -9.80 0.42
N GLY A 122 -13.94 -10.51 0.46
CA GLY A 122 -12.95 -10.43 1.55
C GLY A 122 -13.26 -11.39 2.71
N ALA A 123 -14.19 -12.33 2.52
CA ALA A 123 -14.59 -13.26 3.58
C ALA A 123 -13.40 -14.04 4.15
N GLY A 124 -13.32 -14.09 5.48
CA GLY A 124 -12.22 -14.74 6.19
C GLY A 124 -10.96 -13.87 6.32
N GLN A 125 -10.92 -12.68 5.72
CA GLN A 125 -9.79 -11.75 5.82
C GLN A 125 -10.07 -10.63 6.82
N ALA A 126 -8.99 -10.03 7.31
CA ALA A 126 -9.00 -8.80 8.09
C ALA A 126 -8.08 -7.76 7.46
N ILE A 127 -8.51 -6.50 7.46
CA ILE A 127 -7.70 -5.34 7.05
C ILE A 127 -7.26 -4.60 8.31
N GLY A 128 -6.01 -4.13 8.35
CA GLY A 128 -5.51 -3.23 9.39
C GLY A 128 -5.31 -1.82 8.85
N LEU A 129 -5.81 -0.80 9.54
CA LEU A 129 -5.66 0.62 9.20
C LEU A 129 -4.80 1.33 10.25
N LEU A 130 -3.84 2.12 9.79
CA LEU A 130 -3.05 2.99 10.65
C LEU A 130 -3.75 4.33 10.70
N GLU A 131 -4.15 4.74 11.90
CA GLU A 131 -4.93 5.96 12.10
C GLU A 131 -4.36 6.84 13.20
N LEU A 132 -4.37 8.15 12.99
CA LEU A 132 -3.88 9.14 13.95
C LEU A 132 -4.99 10.00 14.58
N ASP A 133 -6.23 9.53 14.50
CA ASP A 133 -7.37 10.07 15.24
C ASP A 133 -8.40 8.95 15.51
N GLY A 134 -9.40 9.23 16.33
CA GLY A 134 -10.58 8.38 16.50
C GLY A 134 -11.66 8.63 15.44
N TYR A 135 -12.72 7.82 15.51
CA TYR A 135 -13.90 7.95 14.65
C TYR A 135 -15.21 7.74 15.42
N TYR A 136 -16.31 8.18 14.81
CA TYR A 136 -17.66 7.93 15.32
C TYR A 136 -18.24 6.66 14.71
N THR A 137 -18.54 5.66 15.54
CA THR A 137 -19.09 4.37 15.05
C THR A 137 -20.43 4.52 14.31
N ASN A 138 -21.22 5.56 14.62
CA ASN A 138 -22.48 5.83 13.94
C ASN A 138 -22.30 6.28 12.50
N ASP A 139 -21.17 6.89 12.14
CA ASP A 139 -20.92 7.37 10.78
C ASP A 139 -20.66 6.18 9.86
N ILE A 140 -19.77 5.26 10.26
CA ILE A 140 -19.51 4.02 9.52
C ILE A 140 -20.78 3.19 9.34
N ALA A 141 -21.58 3.04 10.40
CA ALA A 141 -22.85 2.33 10.32
C ALA A 141 -23.90 3.05 9.44
N ALA A 142 -23.85 4.38 9.36
CA ALA A 142 -24.71 5.17 8.48
C ALA A 142 -24.27 5.03 7.02
N TYR A 143 -22.97 5.01 6.75
CA TYR A 143 -22.42 4.76 5.42
C TYR A 143 -22.80 3.37 4.92
N GLU A 144 -22.52 2.32 5.70
CA GLU A 144 -22.88 0.94 5.35
C GLU A 144 -24.37 0.82 4.98
N ARG A 145 -25.24 1.38 5.83
CA ARG A 145 -26.70 1.37 5.59
C ARG A 145 -27.09 2.12 4.33
N SER A 146 -26.50 3.30 4.09
CA SER A 146 -26.86 4.17 2.97
C SER A 146 -26.36 3.63 1.64
N ALA A 147 -25.16 3.05 1.63
CA ALA A 147 -24.54 2.41 0.48
C ALA A 147 -25.03 0.97 0.22
N GLY A 148 -25.89 0.43 1.11
CA GLY A 148 -26.45 -0.92 0.98
C GLY A 148 -25.41 -2.03 1.23
N LEU A 149 -24.42 -1.77 2.07
CA LEU A 149 -23.38 -2.71 2.46
C LEU A 149 -23.78 -3.46 3.75
N PRO A 150 -23.27 -4.70 3.94
CA PRO A 150 -23.40 -5.38 5.23
C PRO A 150 -22.58 -4.67 6.31
N ASN A 151 -22.90 -4.95 7.57
CA ASN A 151 -22.10 -4.46 8.68
C ASN A 151 -20.81 -5.29 8.81
N VAL A 152 -19.67 -4.62 8.76
CA VAL A 152 -18.35 -5.20 9.00
C VAL A 152 -17.98 -5.04 10.48
N PRO A 153 -17.56 -6.11 11.17
CA PRO A 153 -17.08 -5.99 12.55
C PRO A 153 -15.83 -5.10 12.63
N ILE A 154 -15.80 -4.18 13.59
CA ILE A 154 -14.65 -3.28 13.77
C ILE A 154 -13.98 -3.56 15.12
N ARG A 155 -12.66 -3.70 15.11
CA ARG A 155 -11.81 -3.83 16.31
C ARG A 155 -10.86 -2.64 16.41
N ARG A 156 -10.97 -1.87 17.50
CA ARG A 156 -10.03 -0.78 17.80
C ARG A 156 -8.83 -1.30 18.58
N VAL A 157 -7.65 -0.80 18.23
CA VAL A 157 -6.39 -1.00 18.97
C VAL A 157 -5.85 0.38 19.34
N LEU A 158 -6.01 0.75 20.61
CA LEU A 158 -5.62 2.07 21.11
C LEU A 158 -4.17 2.05 21.59
N LEU A 159 -3.35 2.93 21.02
CA LEU A 159 -1.93 3.04 21.29
C LEU A 159 -1.59 4.43 21.84
N ASP A 160 -0.51 4.50 22.60
CA ASP A 160 0.10 5.77 23.05
C ASP A 160 -0.84 6.79 23.70
N GLY A 161 -1.87 6.30 24.39
CA GLY A 161 -2.83 7.13 25.10
C GLY A 161 -4.02 7.60 24.25
N ALA A 162 -4.16 7.10 23.03
CA ALA A 162 -5.37 7.29 22.24
C ALA A 162 -6.62 6.86 23.02
N SER A 163 -7.65 7.68 22.94
CA SER A 163 -8.94 7.43 23.58
C SER A 163 -9.95 6.75 22.64
N GLY A 164 -9.65 6.76 21.35
CA GLY A 164 -10.57 6.43 20.25
C GLY A 164 -11.81 7.30 20.16
N THR A 165 -11.77 8.46 20.81
CA THR A 165 -12.71 9.55 20.62
C THR A 165 -12.04 10.55 19.69
N PRO A 166 -12.71 10.97 18.60
CA PRO A 166 -12.27 12.08 17.77
C PRO A 166 -11.91 13.30 18.63
N ASP A 167 -10.67 13.78 18.56
CA ASP A 167 -10.22 14.93 19.35
C ASP A 167 -9.56 16.04 18.53
N SER A 168 -9.58 15.89 17.20
CA SER A 168 -8.96 16.83 16.28
C SER A 168 -9.93 17.48 15.29
N GLU A 169 -9.38 18.10 14.25
CA GLU A 169 -10.17 18.85 13.27
C GLU A 169 -11.00 17.90 12.39
N SER A 170 -12.10 18.44 11.85
CA SER A 170 -13.10 17.65 11.11
C SER A 170 -12.52 16.80 9.97
N ASP A 171 -11.46 17.27 9.29
CA ASP A 171 -10.86 16.55 8.17
C ASP A 171 -9.98 15.38 8.63
N TRP A 172 -9.40 15.44 9.82
CA TRP A 172 -8.59 14.34 10.36
C TRP A 172 -9.48 13.16 10.79
N VAL A 173 -10.61 13.47 11.45
CA VAL A 173 -11.69 12.51 11.73
C VAL A 173 -12.26 11.94 10.43
N GLY A 174 -12.30 12.78 9.39
CA GLY A 174 -12.74 12.44 8.07
C GLY A 174 -11.84 11.43 7.38
N GLU A 175 -10.52 11.55 7.51
CA GLU A 175 -9.54 10.59 6.99
C GLU A 175 -9.75 9.18 7.55
N VAL A 176 -9.91 9.08 8.88
CA VAL A 176 -10.19 7.79 9.53
C VAL A 176 -11.48 7.17 8.99
N SER A 177 -12.51 7.99 8.79
CA SER A 177 -13.79 7.51 8.25
C SER A 177 -13.67 7.12 6.77
N LEU A 178 -12.93 7.90 5.98
CA LEU A 178 -12.63 7.63 4.57
C LEU A 178 -11.95 6.28 4.41
N ASP A 179 -10.87 6.02 5.15
CA ASP A 179 -10.10 4.79 5.07
C ASP A 179 -10.96 3.56 5.38
N MET A 180 -11.75 3.65 6.44
CA MET A 180 -12.68 2.61 6.84
C MET A 180 -13.75 2.34 5.77
N GLU A 181 -14.39 3.40 5.27
CA GLU A 181 -15.48 3.29 4.30
C GLU A 181 -14.99 2.73 2.96
N MET A 182 -13.79 3.11 2.51
CA MET A 182 -13.19 2.58 1.29
C MET A 182 -12.83 1.10 1.42
N ALA A 183 -12.18 0.72 2.52
CA ALA A 183 -11.85 -0.68 2.80
C ALA A 183 -13.11 -1.57 2.82
N ILE A 184 -14.17 -1.12 3.51
CA ILE A 184 -15.47 -1.81 3.58
C ILE A 184 -16.15 -1.87 2.21
N SER A 185 -16.08 -0.79 1.42
CA SER A 185 -16.70 -0.72 0.11
C SER A 185 -16.12 -1.74 -0.87
N MET A 186 -14.79 -1.92 -0.86
CA MET A 186 -14.13 -2.93 -1.70
C MET A 186 -14.29 -4.34 -1.14
N ALA A 187 -14.18 -4.53 0.17
CA ALA A 187 -14.24 -5.82 0.86
C ALA A 187 -15.38 -5.86 1.91
N PRO A 188 -16.65 -5.91 1.50
CA PRO A 188 -17.78 -5.84 2.44
C PRO A 188 -17.96 -7.10 3.30
N GLY A 189 -17.25 -8.19 2.99
CA GLY A 189 -17.35 -9.47 3.70
C GLY A 189 -16.24 -9.72 4.71
N LEU A 190 -15.43 -8.72 5.05
CA LEU A 190 -14.33 -8.86 6.02
C LEU A 190 -14.80 -9.50 7.34
N SER A 191 -13.95 -10.35 7.91
CA SER A 191 -14.16 -10.88 9.25
C SER A 191 -14.03 -9.79 10.30
N GLU A 192 -13.07 -8.87 10.12
CA GLU A 192 -12.90 -7.68 10.92
C GLU A 192 -12.15 -6.59 10.15
N LEU A 193 -12.46 -5.34 10.45
CA LEU A 193 -11.64 -4.17 10.16
C LEU A 193 -10.94 -3.75 11.45
N ILE A 194 -9.61 -3.74 11.46
CA ILE A 194 -8.81 -3.42 12.63
C ILE A 194 -8.29 -1.99 12.48
N VAL A 195 -8.64 -1.12 13.42
CA VAL A 195 -8.26 0.30 13.40
C VAL A 195 -7.24 0.53 14.50
N TYR A 196 -5.98 0.77 14.12
CA TYR A 196 -4.89 1.04 15.06
C TYR A 196 -4.73 2.54 15.22
N GLU A 197 -5.11 3.06 16.38
CA GLU A 197 -5.26 4.49 16.63
C GLU A 197 -4.17 4.98 17.59
N ALA A 198 -3.46 6.05 17.23
CA ALA A 198 -2.58 6.81 18.13
C ALA A 198 -2.92 8.31 18.07
N PRO A 199 -2.52 9.12 19.07
CA PRO A 199 -2.73 10.58 19.00
C PRO A 199 -1.93 11.25 17.86
N ASN A 200 -2.53 12.24 17.23
CA ASN A 200 -1.90 13.06 16.17
C ASN A 200 -0.82 14.05 16.63
N CYS A 201 -0.67 14.29 17.93
CA CYS A 201 0.20 15.33 18.46
C CYS A 201 1.69 15.09 18.25
N CYS A 202 2.05 13.87 17.84
CA CYS A 202 3.27 13.23 18.28
C CYS A 202 3.78 12.17 17.28
N TYR A 203 5.06 11.82 17.38
CA TYR A 203 5.75 10.89 16.49
C TYR A 203 5.51 9.42 16.87
N TYR A 204 4.25 8.96 16.84
CA TYR A 204 3.84 7.62 17.30
C TYR A 204 3.49 6.62 16.18
N TRP A 205 3.58 7.02 14.92
CA TRP A 205 3.21 6.15 13.80
C TRP A 205 4.08 4.88 13.70
N VAL A 206 5.36 4.94 14.10
CA VAL A 206 6.23 3.75 14.19
C VAL A 206 5.75 2.75 15.25
N ASP A 207 5.19 3.23 16.36
CA ASP A 207 4.60 2.35 17.39
C ASP A 207 3.37 1.62 16.84
N ILE A 208 2.56 2.28 15.99
CA ILE A 208 1.45 1.63 15.28
C ILE A 208 1.96 0.55 14.33
N LEU A 209 2.92 0.87 13.46
CA LEU A 209 3.52 -0.12 12.55
C LEU A 209 4.04 -1.33 13.33
N LYS A 210 4.68 -1.08 14.47
CA LYS A 210 5.19 -2.13 15.33
C LYS A 210 4.07 -2.98 15.94
N GLN A 211 2.98 -2.37 16.37
CA GLN A 211 1.83 -3.11 16.88
C GLN A 211 1.17 -3.95 15.78
N MET A 212 0.97 -3.41 14.58
CA MET A 212 0.45 -4.15 13.43
C MET A 212 1.29 -5.39 13.10
N GLN A 213 2.62 -5.25 13.21
CA GLN A 213 3.59 -6.33 12.95
C GLN A 213 3.50 -7.43 14.01
N GLN A 214 3.27 -7.06 15.26
CA GLN A 214 3.16 -8.04 16.35
C GLN A 214 1.83 -8.77 16.36
N ASP A 215 0.74 -8.02 16.17
CA ASP A 215 -0.59 -8.58 16.08
C ASP A 215 -0.64 -9.58 14.92
N ASN A 216 -0.04 -9.20 13.78
CA ASN A 216 -0.01 -9.99 12.54
C ASN A 216 -1.40 -10.55 12.15
N ALA A 217 -2.45 -9.84 12.59
CA ALA A 217 -3.83 -10.29 12.53
C ALA A 217 -4.45 -10.01 11.14
N ALA A 218 -4.04 -8.92 10.51
CA ALA A 218 -4.37 -8.59 9.13
C ALA A 218 -3.19 -8.86 8.20
N LYS A 219 -3.50 -9.33 6.98
CA LYS A 219 -2.50 -9.60 5.92
C LYS A 219 -2.46 -8.52 4.85
N GLN A 220 -3.35 -7.55 4.95
CA GLN A 220 -3.42 -6.35 4.12
C GLN A 220 -3.57 -5.19 5.08
N LEU A 221 -2.59 -4.31 5.08
CA LEU A 221 -2.51 -3.14 5.94
C LEU A 221 -2.58 -1.91 5.04
N SER A 222 -3.29 -0.88 5.48
CA SER A 222 -3.39 0.39 4.76
C SER A 222 -2.99 1.54 5.66
N CYS A 223 -2.44 2.58 5.05
CA CYS A 223 -2.19 3.84 5.70
C CYS A 223 -2.36 4.98 4.69
N SER A 224 -3.20 5.94 5.06
CA SER A 224 -3.42 7.16 4.27
C SER A 224 -2.82 8.41 4.90
N TRP A 225 -2.10 8.24 6.01
CA TRP A 225 -1.40 9.32 6.69
C TRP A 225 -0.03 9.57 6.08
N LEU A 226 0.31 10.85 5.98
CA LEU A 226 1.57 11.34 5.46
C LEU A 226 2.47 11.69 6.66
N PHE A 227 3.68 11.14 6.70
CA PHE A 227 4.62 11.29 7.81
C PHE A 227 5.89 12.01 7.38
N ASP A 228 6.64 12.57 8.34
CA ASP A 228 8.00 13.03 8.07
C ASP A 228 8.86 11.88 7.52
N TYR A 229 9.79 12.27 6.66
CA TYR A 229 10.64 11.39 5.90
C TYR A 229 11.51 10.47 6.80
N ASP A 230 11.55 9.19 6.42
CA ASP A 230 12.39 8.08 6.90
C ASP A 230 12.80 8.12 8.38
N ASP A 231 11.84 7.81 9.25
CA ASP A 231 12.23 7.19 10.50
C ASP A 231 12.93 5.85 10.16
N PRO A 232 14.25 5.70 10.42
CA PRO A 232 14.97 4.47 10.10
C PRO A 232 14.45 3.25 10.87
N ASN A 233 13.62 3.46 11.89
CA ASN A 233 12.97 2.38 12.63
C ASN A 233 11.77 1.77 11.87
N ALA A 234 11.25 2.41 10.82
CA ALA A 234 10.14 1.89 10.03
C ALA A 234 10.57 0.79 9.04
N GLU A 235 11.71 0.96 8.36
CA GLU A 235 12.17 0.04 7.31
C GLU A 235 12.32 -1.42 7.79
N PRO A 236 12.90 -1.70 8.98
CA PRO A 236 12.94 -3.06 9.52
C PRO A 236 11.54 -3.65 9.77
N ILE A 237 10.55 -2.82 10.10
CA ILE A 237 9.17 -3.26 10.33
C ILE A 237 8.50 -3.60 8.98
N TYR A 238 8.70 -2.81 7.94
CA TYR A 238 8.19 -3.12 6.60
C TYR A 238 8.79 -4.42 6.03
N LYS A 239 10.09 -4.67 6.26
CA LYS A 239 10.70 -5.96 5.92
C LYS A 239 10.06 -7.12 6.67
N GLU A 240 9.76 -6.93 7.95
CA GLU A 240 9.11 -7.95 8.75
C GLU A 240 7.66 -8.20 8.29
N PHE A 241 6.91 -7.17 7.88
CA PHE A 241 5.62 -7.34 7.21
C PHE A 241 5.76 -8.26 6.00
N ALA A 242 6.74 -8.01 5.12
CA ALA A 242 6.99 -8.85 3.95
C ALA A 242 7.28 -10.31 4.34
N MET A 243 8.09 -10.54 5.37
CA MET A 243 8.40 -11.89 5.90
C MET A 243 7.18 -12.58 6.51
N GLN A 244 6.25 -11.83 7.08
CA GLN A 244 5.02 -12.34 7.70
C GLN A 244 3.87 -12.53 6.71
N GLY A 245 4.09 -12.22 5.43
CA GLY A 245 3.07 -12.27 4.39
C GLY A 245 2.03 -11.16 4.53
N GLN A 246 2.39 -10.03 5.12
CA GLN A 246 1.57 -8.82 5.17
C GLN A 246 1.93 -7.90 3.99
N SER A 247 0.92 -7.37 3.32
CA SER A 247 1.05 -6.26 2.38
C SER A 247 0.84 -4.96 3.15
N PHE A 248 1.73 -3.97 3.00
CA PHE A 248 1.51 -2.61 3.50
C PHE A 248 1.32 -1.66 2.31
N LEU A 249 0.12 -1.09 2.22
CA LEU A 249 -0.32 -0.24 1.12
C LEU A 249 -0.48 1.19 1.64
N GLN A 250 0.19 2.12 0.99
CA GLN A 250 0.29 3.50 1.46
C GLN A 250 -0.12 4.46 0.35
N CYS A 251 -0.88 5.50 0.70
CA CYS A 251 -1.22 6.56 -0.24
C CYS A 251 0.07 7.21 -0.77
N SER A 252 0.18 7.45 -2.07
CA SER A 252 1.40 8.04 -2.64
C SER A 252 1.51 9.55 -2.41
N GLY A 253 0.47 10.17 -1.85
CA GLY A 253 0.39 11.59 -1.58
C GLY A 253 -0.39 12.36 -2.64
N ASP A 254 -0.71 13.61 -2.31
CA ASP A 254 -1.74 14.38 -3.00
C ASP A 254 -1.20 15.69 -3.62
N TYR A 255 0.12 15.82 -3.68
CA TYR A 255 0.82 17.05 -4.07
C TYR A 255 1.55 16.94 -5.41
N LEU A 256 0.99 16.18 -6.35
CA LEU A 256 1.50 16.07 -7.72
C LEU A 256 2.93 15.47 -7.77
N ALA A 257 3.64 15.72 -8.87
CA ALA A 257 4.95 15.16 -9.13
C ALA A 257 6.01 15.60 -8.11
N PHE A 258 6.74 14.62 -7.61
CA PHE A 258 7.88 14.81 -6.74
C PHE A 258 9.04 15.44 -7.51
N TYR A 259 9.46 16.62 -7.04
CA TYR A 259 10.67 17.32 -7.48
C TYR A 259 11.38 17.90 -6.25
N ASN A 260 12.61 18.40 -6.44
CA ASN A 260 13.36 19.05 -5.39
C ASN A 260 12.63 20.32 -4.86
N GLY A 261 12.00 20.21 -3.68
CA GLY A 261 11.25 21.29 -3.04
C GLY A 261 9.75 21.05 -2.81
N VAL A 262 9.20 19.87 -3.15
CA VAL A 262 7.88 19.41 -2.66
C VAL A 262 8.07 18.50 -1.46
N SER A 263 7.23 18.65 -0.44
CA SER A 263 7.17 17.70 0.66
C SER A 263 6.81 16.31 0.13
N GLN A 264 7.67 15.35 0.45
CA GLN A 264 7.65 13.96 -0.01
C GLN A 264 7.58 13.09 1.25
N TRP A 265 6.65 12.13 1.28
CA TRP A 265 6.21 11.56 2.56
C TRP A 265 6.66 10.10 2.77
N THR A 266 6.78 9.29 1.71
CA THR A 266 7.49 8.00 1.77
C THR A 266 7.84 7.47 0.37
N ASP A 267 8.97 6.80 0.26
CA ASP A 267 9.38 6.03 -0.91
C ASP A 267 10.08 4.70 -0.58
N ASP A 268 9.79 4.11 0.59
CA ASP A 268 10.40 2.84 1.01
C ASP A 268 10.12 1.71 0.01
N THR A 269 11.17 0.97 -0.34
CA THR A 269 11.12 -0.15 -1.29
C THR A 269 10.35 -1.38 -0.79
N ASN A 270 9.94 -1.43 0.48
CA ASN A 270 9.18 -2.53 1.08
C ASN A 270 7.69 -2.18 1.25
N VAL A 271 7.27 -1.02 0.74
CA VAL A 271 5.89 -0.53 0.76
C VAL A 271 5.34 -0.49 -0.67
N THR A 272 4.06 -0.85 -0.81
CA THR A 272 3.33 -0.66 -2.07
C THR A 272 2.70 0.74 -2.06
N LEU A 273 3.21 1.65 -2.89
CA LEU A 273 2.63 2.99 -3.01
C LEU A 273 1.49 3.01 -4.01
N VAL A 274 0.37 3.59 -3.59
CA VAL A 274 -0.87 3.62 -4.34
C VAL A 274 -1.18 5.05 -4.77
N GLY A 275 -1.09 5.29 -6.08
CA GLY A 275 -1.42 6.54 -6.74
C GLY A 275 -2.90 6.69 -7.08
N GLY A 276 -3.20 7.83 -7.70
CA GLY A 276 -4.56 8.29 -7.94
C GLY A 276 -4.94 8.45 -9.41
N THR A 277 -6.17 8.07 -9.73
CA THR A 277 -6.82 8.31 -11.03
C THR A 277 -8.12 9.09 -10.87
N MET A 278 -8.60 9.68 -11.97
CA MET A 278 -9.96 10.18 -12.11
C MET A 278 -10.78 9.20 -12.94
N LEU A 279 -11.71 8.51 -12.29
CA LEU A 279 -12.51 7.42 -12.84
C LEU A 279 -13.74 7.92 -13.60
N THR A 280 -13.99 7.31 -14.75
CA THR A 280 -15.28 7.38 -15.45
C THR A 280 -15.83 5.97 -15.61
N VAL A 281 -17.10 5.79 -15.25
CA VAL A 281 -17.85 4.54 -15.41
C VAL A 281 -18.92 4.68 -16.49
N THR A 282 -19.44 3.57 -16.99
CA THR A 282 -20.45 3.59 -18.08
C THR A 282 -21.81 4.16 -17.66
N GLY A 283 -22.03 4.36 -16.36
CA GLY A 283 -23.26 4.86 -15.73
C GLY A 283 -23.28 4.55 -14.23
N GLN A 284 -24.31 4.99 -13.51
CA GLN A 284 -24.46 4.75 -12.05
C GLN A 284 -24.37 3.27 -11.69
N GLY A 285 -23.43 2.92 -10.80
CA GLY A 285 -23.13 1.53 -10.42
C GLY A 285 -22.59 0.66 -11.57
N GLY A 286 -22.18 1.29 -12.67
CA GLY A 286 -21.69 0.62 -13.88
C GLY A 286 -20.20 0.28 -13.80
N PRO A 287 -19.72 -0.58 -14.72
CA PRO A 287 -18.31 -0.92 -14.81
C PRO A 287 -17.44 0.26 -15.23
N TRP A 288 -16.14 0.08 -15.04
CA TRP A 288 -15.08 0.94 -15.56
C TRP A 288 -15.29 1.24 -17.06
N ALA A 289 -15.10 2.51 -17.45
CA ALA A 289 -15.14 2.94 -18.85
C ALA A 289 -13.80 3.55 -19.30
N SER A 290 -13.26 4.46 -18.50
CA SER A 290 -11.96 5.10 -18.76
C SER A 290 -11.42 5.77 -17.50
N GLU A 291 -10.11 5.97 -17.46
CA GLU A 291 -9.42 6.69 -16.40
C GLU A 291 -8.33 7.59 -17.00
N ARG A 292 -8.02 8.67 -16.27
CA ARG A 292 -6.84 9.51 -16.50
C ARG A 292 -6.09 9.69 -15.17
N ALA A 293 -4.81 10.01 -15.24
CA ALA A 293 -4.04 10.38 -14.05
C ALA A 293 -4.73 11.53 -13.30
N TRP A 294 -4.76 11.45 -11.97
CA TRP A 294 -5.42 12.45 -11.16
C TRP A 294 -4.58 13.74 -11.06
N ASN A 295 -5.16 14.83 -11.51
CA ASN A 295 -4.64 16.19 -11.36
C ASN A 295 -5.80 17.17 -11.41
N ASN A 296 -5.92 18.02 -10.39
CA ASN A 296 -7.00 18.99 -10.27
C ASN A 296 -6.87 20.19 -11.23
N GLY A 297 -5.70 20.37 -11.83
CA GLY A 297 -5.41 21.52 -12.69
C GLY A 297 -5.19 22.84 -11.93
N ASP A 298 -5.16 22.79 -10.60
CA ASP A 298 -4.83 23.93 -9.73
C ASP A 298 -3.32 24.12 -9.52
N GLY A 299 -2.51 23.15 -9.96
CA GLY A 299 -1.06 23.15 -9.85
C GLY A 299 -0.55 22.76 -8.45
N THR A 300 -1.44 22.33 -7.54
CA THR A 300 -1.09 21.95 -6.17
C THR A 300 -1.59 20.56 -5.78
N HIS A 301 -2.70 20.08 -6.36
CA HIS A 301 -3.32 18.81 -5.95
C HIS A 301 -3.46 17.80 -7.08
N GLY A 302 -3.05 16.56 -6.80
CA GLY A 302 -3.12 15.43 -7.71
C GLY A 302 -2.22 14.28 -7.27
N SER A 303 -2.22 13.19 -8.05
CA SER A 303 -1.51 11.95 -7.71
C SER A 303 -0.03 12.19 -7.43
N GLY A 304 0.41 11.86 -6.22
CA GLY A 304 1.81 11.85 -5.81
C GLY A 304 2.58 10.80 -6.58
N GLY A 305 3.73 11.18 -7.12
CA GLY A 305 4.52 10.29 -7.96
C GLY A 305 5.83 10.91 -8.42
N GLY A 306 6.86 10.11 -8.65
CA GLY A 306 8.15 10.63 -9.09
C GLY A 306 9.32 9.68 -8.89
N ILE A 307 10.50 10.26 -8.68
CA ILE A 307 11.76 9.54 -8.50
C ILE A 307 12.24 9.77 -7.06
N SER A 308 12.63 8.68 -6.40
CA SER A 308 13.30 8.69 -5.10
C SER A 308 14.55 9.56 -5.17
N SER A 309 14.55 10.64 -4.40
CA SER A 309 15.66 11.59 -4.32
C SER A 309 16.31 11.54 -2.93
N SER A 310 17.49 12.13 -2.75
CA SER A 310 18.12 12.25 -1.41
C SER A 310 17.31 13.04 -0.37
N TYR A 311 16.25 13.74 -0.79
CA TYR A 311 15.34 14.50 0.08
C TYR A 311 14.09 13.70 0.48
N MET A 312 13.86 12.57 -0.19
CA MET A 312 13.18 11.40 0.36
C MET A 312 14.28 10.35 0.51
N GLY A 313 14.05 9.10 0.08
CA GLY A 313 14.76 7.88 0.44
C GLY A 313 16.25 7.85 0.18
N GLY A 314 16.62 8.49 -0.93
CA GLY A 314 17.80 8.09 -1.67
C GLY A 314 17.77 6.61 -2.08
N PHE A 315 16.59 5.99 -2.21
CA PHE A 315 16.47 4.57 -2.50
C PHE A 315 16.91 4.28 -3.94
N SER A 316 17.91 3.41 -4.06
CA SER A 316 18.29 2.84 -5.35
C SER A 316 17.12 2.03 -5.93
N ILE A 317 17.09 1.92 -7.25
CA ILE A 317 16.08 1.13 -7.95
C ILE A 317 16.09 -0.31 -7.40
N PRO A 318 14.96 -0.82 -6.91
CA PRO A 318 14.90 -2.19 -6.40
C PRO A 318 14.88 -3.17 -7.57
N SER A 319 15.42 -4.37 -7.35
CA SER A 319 15.59 -5.39 -8.41
C SER A 319 14.30 -5.77 -9.14
N TRP A 320 13.15 -5.69 -8.46
CA TRP A 320 11.85 -5.94 -9.07
C TRP A 320 11.40 -4.81 -10.03
N GLN A 321 11.88 -3.58 -9.85
CA GLN A 321 11.58 -2.43 -10.73
C GLN A 321 12.57 -2.29 -11.89
N GLU A 322 13.70 -2.99 -11.85
CA GLU A 322 14.67 -3.01 -12.95
C GLU A 322 14.08 -3.54 -14.27
N GLY A 323 14.67 -3.09 -15.39
CA GLY A 323 14.34 -3.56 -16.74
C GLY A 323 13.13 -2.87 -17.39
N ILE A 324 12.55 -1.85 -16.74
CA ILE A 324 11.53 -0.97 -17.33
C ILE A 324 12.23 0.10 -18.18
N SER A 325 11.71 0.36 -19.38
CA SER A 325 12.20 1.47 -20.20
C SER A 325 11.61 2.79 -19.67
N MET A 326 12.48 3.71 -19.24
CA MET A 326 12.06 5.02 -18.74
C MET A 326 12.08 6.13 -19.80
N ALA A 327 12.24 5.76 -21.08
CA ALA A 327 12.46 6.71 -22.17
C ALA A 327 11.25 7.63 -22.42
N THR A 328 10.05 7.15 -22.13
CA THR A 328 8.78 7.88 -22.37
C THR A 328 8.13 8.43 -21.12
N ASN A 329 8.39 7.82 -19.95
CA ASN A 329 7.78 8.23 -18.68
C ASN A 329 8.66 9.20 -17.86
N GLY A 330 9.92 9.41 -18.24
CA GLY A 330 10.83 10.33 -17.54
C GLY A 330 11.38 9.81 -16.21
N GLY A 331 11.18 8.53 -15.90
CA GLY A 331 11.68 7.89 -14.68
C GLY A 331 13.19 7.64 -14.65
N SER A 332 13.66 7.15 -13.50
CA SER A 332 15.05 6.78 -13.24
C SER A 332 15.28 5.28 -13.46
N THR A 333 16.42 4.91 -14.02
CA THR A 333 16.88 3.52 -14.11
C THR A 333 17.81 3.14 -12.95
N THR A 334 18.06 4.05 -12.01
CA THR A 334 19.00 3.85 -10.90
C THR A 334 18.41 4.16 -9.53
N GLU A 335 17.32 4.92 -9.47
CA GLU A 335 16.59 5.27 -8.26
C GLU A 335 15.17 4.70 -8.33
N ARG A 336 14.56 4.47 -7.17
CA ARG A 336 13.18 3.97 -7.10
C ARG A 336 12.22 4.97 -7.75
N ASN A 337 11.27 4.48 -8.52
CA ASN A 337 10.19 5.27 -9.11
C ASN A 337 8.88 4.97 -8.38
N VAL A 338 7.98 5.94 -8.31
CA VAL A 338 6.71 5.86 -7.58
C VAL A 338 5.58 6.54 -8.37
N PRO A 339 4.31 6.14 -8.22
CA PRO A 339 3.79 5.05 -7.38
C PRO A 339 3.93 3.66 -8.02
N ASP A 340 3.57 2.58 -7.32
CA ASP A 340 3.64 1.20 -7.84
C ASP A 340 2.38 0.81 -8.63
N VAL A 341 1.21 1.23 -8.14
CA VAL A 341 -0.13 0.97 -8.71
C VAL A 341 -1.02 2.20 -8.47
N ALA A 342 -2.24 2.21 -9.01
CA ALA A 342 -3.21 3.26 -8.74
C ALA A 342 -4.64 2.75 -8.60
N MET A 343 -5.53 3.58 -8.05
CA MET A 343 -6.99 3.47 -8.09
C MET A 343 -7.60 4.87 -8.07
N VAL A 344 -8.93 4.98 -8.20
CA VAL A 344 -9.64 6.25 -8.08
C VAL A 344 -9.22 7.02 -6.83
N ALA A 345 -8.93 8.30 -7.01
CA ALA A 345 -8.53 9.24 -5.97
C ALA A 345 -9.40 10.50 -6.00
N TYR A 346 -10.60 10.42 -6.57
CA TYR A 346 -11.44 11.57 -6.84
C TYR A 346 -12.93 11.23 -6.80
N ASP A 347 -13.77 12.21 -6.46
CA ASP A 347 -15.23 12.09 -6.38
C ASP A 347 -15.74 11.03 -5.37
N GLY A 348 -15.02 10.72 -4.29
CA GLY A 348 -15.50 9.81 -3.24
C GLY A 348 -16.54 10.45 -2.34
N TRP A 349 -17.57 9.72 -1.91
CA TRP A 349 -18.49 10.18 -0.87
C TRP A 349 -18.14 9.56 0.48
N VAL A 350 -18.09 10.38 1.54
CA VAL A 350 -17.79 9.93 2.90
C VAL A 350 -18.85 10.42 3.88
N ILE A 351 -19.12 9.66 4.94
CA ILE A 351 -19.86 10.12 6.13
C ILE A 351 -18.91 10.15 7.32
N TRP A 352 -18.78 11.31 7.98
CA TRP A 352 -17.79 11.48 9.05
C TRP A 352 -18.22 12.54 10.06
N ASN A 353 -17.38 12.72 11.09
CA ASN A 353 -17.51 13.78 12.09
C ASN A 353 -18.95 13.98 12.60
N ASN A 354 -19.55 12.88 13.05
CA ASN A 354 -20.87 12.80 13.66
C ASN A 354 -22.01 13.25 12.74
N GLY A 355 -22.05 12.66 11.54
CA GLY A 355 -23.10 12.84 10.55
C GLY A 355 -22.85 13.91 9.49
N SER A 356 -21.66 14.51 9.45
CA SER A 356 -21.21 15.27 8.29
C SER A 356 -21.07 14.33 7.09
N ALA A 357 -21.31 14.82 5.88
CA ALA A 357 -21.21 14.02 4.68
C ALA A 357 -20.94 14.91 3.46
N GLY A 358 -20.22 14.37 2.48
CA GLY A 358 -19.74 15.17 1.37
C GLY A 358 -18.68 14.45 0.55
N TRP A 359 -18.13 15.21 -0.40
CA TRP A 359 -17.12 14.74 -1.32
C TRP A 359 -15.72 14.79 -0.71
N TRP A 360 -14.95 13.79 -1.10
CA TRP A 360 -13.56 13.60 -0.77
C TRP A 360 -12.77 13.28 -2.04
N TRP A 361 -11.51 13.65 -2.00
CA TRP A 361 -10.52 13.33 -3.00
C TRP A 361 -9.19 13.09 -2.31
N GLY A 362 -8.31 12.38 -3.00
CA GLY A 362 -6.99 12.00 -2.50
C GLY A 362 -6.61 10.56 -2.76
N THR A 363 -5.31 10.29 -2.78
CA THR A 363 -4.77 8.92 -2.84
C THR A 363 -5.13 8.10 -1.60
N SER A 364 -5.61 8.77 -0.53
CA SER A 364 -6.29 8.18 0.61
C SER A 364 -7.58 7.43 0.26
N ILE A 365 -8.23 7.72 -0.87
CA ILE A 365 -9.30 6.85 -1.39
C ILE A 365 -8.68 5.55 -1.92
N ALA A 366 -7.57 5.65 -2.66
CA ALA A 366 -7.01 4.56 -3.44
C ALA A 366 -6.32 3.48 -2.59
N ALA A 367 -5.54 3.87 -1.58
CA ALA A 367 -4.79 2.93 -0.72
C ALA A 367 -5.70 1.90 0.01
N PRO A 368 -6.74 2.31 0.76
CA PRO A 368 -7.65 1.38 1.43
C PRO A 368 -8.51 0.58 0.45
N LEU A 369 -8.85 1.12 -0.73
CA LEU A 369 -9.48 0.33 -1.80
C LEU A 369 -8.56 -0.80 -2.27
N TRP A 370 -7.26 -0.54 -2.44
CA TRP A 370 -6.27 -1.57 -2.78
C TRP A 370 -6.05 -2.58 -1.65
N ALA A 371 -6.12 -2.17 -0.38
CA ALA A 371 -6.11 -3.09 0.75
C ALA A 371 -7.33 -4.02 0.73
N GLY A 372 -8.52 -3.47 0.45
CA GLY A 372 -9.74 -4.25 0.21
C GLY A 372 -9.63 -5.19 -0.99
N PHE A 373 -9.03 -4.76 -2.09
CA PHE A 373 -8.79 -5.61 -3.26
C PHE A 373 -7.85 -6.77 -2.90
N THR A 374 -6.80 -6.48 -2.12
CA THR A 374 -5.86 -7.48 -1.59
C THR A 374 -6.57 -8.49 -0.67
N ALA A 375 -7.61 -8.07 0.06
CA ALA A 375 -8.44 -9.01 0.82
C ALA A 375 -9.21 -9.97 -0.11
N LEU A 376 -9.64 -9.53 -1.29
CA LEU A 376 -10.23 -10.43 -2.30
C LEU A 376 -9.21 -11.44 -2.81
N VAL A 377 -7.97 -10.99 -3.09
CA VAL A 377 -6.84 -11.86 -3.46
C VAL A 377 -6.60 -12.93 -2.40
N ASN A 378 -6.49 -12.52 -1.14
CA ASN A 378 -6.18 -13.43 -0.04
C ASN A 378 -7.35 -14.37 0.31
N GLN A 379 -8.60 -13.94 0.13
CA GLN A 379 -9.75 -14.84 0.21
C GLN A 379 -9.64 -15.96 -0.82
N GLN A 380 -9.29 -15.64 -2.08
CA GLN A 380 -9.11 -16.64 -3.12
C GLN A 380 -7.91 -17.55 -2.84
N ALA A 381 -6.77 -16.97 -2.40
CA ALA A 381 -5.59 -17.74 -2.02
C ALA A 381 -5.93 -18.77 -0.93
N ALA A 382 -6.64 -18.35 0.12
CA ALA A 382 -7.09 -19.24 1.19
C ALA A 382 -8.03 -20.34 0.69
N ALA A 383 -8.97 -20.02 -0.21
CA ALA A 383 -9.85 -21.02 -0.82
C ALA A 383 -9.09 -22.08 -1.63
N HIS A 384 -7.89 -21.74 -2.12
CA HIS A 384 -6.98 -22.66 -2.81
C HIS A 384 -5.90 -23.27 -1.90
N GLY A 385 -5.97 -23.06 -0.59
CA GLY A 385 -4.96 -23.52 0.37
C GLY A 385 -3.59 -22.89 0.20
N GLN A 386 -3.53 -21.69 -0.42
CA GLN A 386 -2.31 -20.90 -0.56
C GLN A 386 -2.15 -19.92 0.61
N LEU A 387 -0.91 -19.46 0.80
CA LEU A 387 -0.60 -18.37 1.72
C LEU A 387 -1.10 -17.03 1.18
N PRO A 388 -1.28 -16.01 2.05
CA PRO A 388 -1.53 -14.65 1.60
C PRO A 388 -0.45 -14.15 0.63
N VAL A 389 -0.83 -13.22 -0.26
CA VAL A 389 0.05 -12.68 -1.32
C VAL A 389 1.30 -11.98 -0.76
N GLY A 390 1.22 -11.40 0.44
CA GLY A 390 2.35 -10.72 1.09
C GLY A 390 2.80 -9.47 0.35
N PHE A 391 4.09 -9.18 0.38
CA PHE A 391 4.65 -7.99 -0.27
C PHE A 391 4.39 -8.02 -1.79
N LEU A 392 3.60 -7.05 -2.28
CA LEU A 392 3.02 -7.09 -3.62
C LEU A 392 4.00 -6.75 -4.74
N ASN A 393 4.95 -5.84 -4.51
CA ASN A 393 5.71 -5.21 -5.60
C ASN A 393 6.42 -6.25 -6.50
N PRO A 394 7.15 -7.27 -5.99
CA PRO A 394 7.76 -8.26 -6.87
C PRO A 394 6.77 -8.96 -7.81
N ALA A 395 5.57 -9.29 -7.32
CA ALA A 395 4.54 -9.93 -8.12
C ALA A 395 3.89 -8.94 -9.12
N VAL A 396 3.52 -7.75 -8.67
CA VAL A 396 2.93 -6.70 -9.51
C VAL A 396 3.85 -6.33 -10.67
N TYR A 397 5.15 -6.13 -10.40
CA TYR A 397 6.11 -5.78 -11.43
C TYR A 397 6.43 -6.94 -12.39
N ALA A 398 6.38 -8.18 -11.91
CA ALA A 398 6.48 -9.36 -12.80
C ALA A 398 5.28 -9.45 -13.76
N ILE A 399 4.07 -9.10 -13.29
CA ILE A 399 2.86 -9.04 -14.12
C ILE A 399 2.95 -7.88 -15.12
N GLY A 400 3.33 -6.68 -14.65
CA GLY A 400 3.45 -5.48 -15.48
C GLY A 400 4.47 -5.59 -16.60
N LYS A 401 5.63 -6.21 -16.33
CA LYS A 401 6.64 -6.50 -17.37
C LYS A 401 6.27 -7.70 -18.25
N GLY A 402 5.24 -8.45 -17.87
CA GLY A 402 4.88 -9.73 -18.46
C GLY A 402 3.75 -9.65 -19.48
N PRO A 403 3.42 -10.79 -20.12
CA PRO A 403 2.35 -10.86 -21.12
C PRO A 403 0.94 -10.69 -20.52
N TRP A 404 0.81 -10.71 -19.19
CA TRP A 404 -0.46 -10.59 -18.47
C TRP A 404 -0.83 -9.14 -18.15
N TYR A 405 0.04 -8.18 -18.44
CA TYR A 405 -0.16 -6.77 -18.08
C TYR A 405 -1.54 -6.25 -18.54
N ALA A 406 -1.78 -6.29 -19.85
CA ALA A 406 -3.00 -5.74 -20.46
C ALA A 406 -4.30 -6.44 -20.04
N SER A 407 -4.22 -7.64 -19.44
CA SER A 407 -5.40 -8.33 -18.92
C SER A 407 -5.61 -8.11 -17.42
N CYS A 408 -4.55 -7.74 -16.68
CA CYS A 408 -4.58 -7.58 -15.23
C CYS A 408 -4.69 -6.11 -14.79
N PHE A 409 -4.25 -5.17 -15.63
CA PHE A 409 -4.30 -3.74 -15.35
C PHE A 409 -5.01 -2.96 -16.45
N HIS A 410 -5.77 -1.95 -16.04
CA HIS A 410 -6.17 -0.85 -16.89
C HIS A 410 -4.98 0.12 -16.96
N ASP A 411 -4.31 0.14 -18.12
CA ASP A 411 -3.16 1.00 -18.42
C ASP A 411 -3.62 2.45 -18.59
N ILE A 412 -3.14 3.35 -17.73
CA ILE A 412 -3.54 4.76 -17.74
C ILE A 412 -2.56 5.53 -18.61
N THR A 413 -3.03 6.04 -19.74
CA THR A 413 -2.16 6.63 -20.77
C THR A 413 -2.50 8.10 -21.06
N ASN A 414 -3.30 8.71 -20.19
CA ASN A 414 -3.79 10.07 -20.35
C ASN A 414 -3.73 10.83 -19.03
N GLY A 415 -3.43 12.13 -19.12
CA GLY A 415 -3.24 13.00 -17.96
C GLY A 415 -1.79 13.01 -17.49
N ASN A 416 -1.55 13.73 -16.41
CA ASN A 416 -0.24 13.93 -15.82
C ASN A 416 -0.38 14.29 -14.35
N ASN A 417 0.71 14.26 -13.60
CA ASN A 417 0.79 14.84 -12.27
C ASN A 417 1.73 16.05 -12.25
N THR A 418 1.75 16.86 -13.31
CA THR A 418 2.65 18.02 -13.37
C THR A 418 2.26 19.10 -12.37
N ASN A 419 3.25 19.76 -11.79
CA ASN A 419 3.09 20.98 -11.00
C ASN A 419 3.97 22.12 -11.54
N THR A 420 3.94 23.26 -10.84
CA THR A 420 4.62 24.49 -11.26
C THR A 420 6.14 24.39 -11.35
N HIS A 421 6.78 23.38 -10.75
CA HIS A 421 8.23 23.20 -10.78
C HIS A 421 8.67 21.91 -11.47
N SER A 422 7.73 21.04 -11.85
CA SER A 422 7.97 19.83 -12.64
C SER A 422 7.38 19.96 -14.05
N SER A 423 7.37 21.16 -14.65
CA SER A 423 6.73 21.40 -15.95
C SER A 423 7.11 20.36 -17.00
N GLY A 424 6.13 19.58 -17.46
CA GLY A 424 6.31 18.49 -18.43
C GLY A 424 6.70 17.13 -17.82
N LEU A 425 6.73 17.00 -16.49
CA LEU A 425 6.91 15.75 -15.75
C LEU A 425 5.92 15.63 -14.57
N PHE A 426 5.30 14.48 -14.34
CA PHE A 426 5.32 13.26 -15.16
C PHE A 426 4.01 13.15 -15.96
N GLU A 427 4.11 12.66 -17.20
CA GLU A 427 2.94 12.36 -18.03
C GLU A 427 2.59 10.88 -17.88
N ALA A 428 1.29 10.55 -17.92
CA ALA A 428 0.84 9.18 -17.98
C ALA A 428 1.09 8.62 -19.38
N VAL A 429 1.66 7.41 -19.48
CA VAL A 429 2.10 6.83 -20.76
C VAL A 429 1.82 5.33 -20.79
N ALA A 430 1.92 4.73 -21.98
CA ALA A 430 1.73 3.28 -22.10
C ALA A 430 2.75 2.49 -21.26
N GLY A 431 2.24 1.60 -20.41
CA GLY A 431 3.05 0.82 -19.48
C GLY A 431 3.24 1.53 -18.14
N TYR A 432 4.38 1.29 -17.49
CA TYR A 432 4.66 1.90 -16.19
C TYR A 432 4.91 3.42 -16.33
N ASP A 433 4.28 4.23 -15.48
CA ASP A 433 4.53 5.66 -15.38
C ASP A 433 4.56 6.18 -13.94
N LEU A 434 5.04 7.42 -13.77
CA LEU A 434 5.26 8.06 -12.47
C LEU A 434 4.01 8.87 -12.02
N CYS A 435 2.86 8.63 -12.64
CA CYS A 435 1.56 9.16 -12.21
C CYS A 435 0.72 8.09 -11.52
N THR A 436 0.73 6.88 -12.09
CA THR A 436 -0.22 5.80 -11.81
C THR A 436 0.43 4.42 -11.70
N GLY A 437 1.76 4.32 -11.83
CA GLY A 437 2.50 3.07 -11.74
C GLY A 437 2.11 2.13 -12.87
N TRP A 438 1.72 0.89 -12.54
CA TRP A 438 1.15 -0.05 -13.51
C TRP A 438 -0.35 0.15 -13.79
N GLY A 439 -0.97 1.20 -13.25
CA GLY A 439 -2.39 1.49 -13.44
C GLY A 439 -3.31 0.80 -12.43
N THR A 440 -4.58 0.65 -12.79
CA THR A 440 -5.65 0.18 -11.89
C THR A 440 -6.03 -1.28 -12.17
N PRO A 441 -6.54 -2.06 -11.20
CA PRO A 441 -6.75 -3.49 -11.42
C PRO A 441 -8.04 -3.76 -12.20
N THR A 442 -8.00 -4.79 -13.06
CA THR A 442 -9.16 -5.22 -13.87
C THR A 442 -10.10 -6.20 -13.16
N GLY A 443 -9.82 -6.53 -11.90
CA GLY A 443 -10.60 -7.49 -11.12
C GLY A 443 -10.08 -8.92 -11.21
N SER A 444 -10.91 -9.80 -11.76
CA SER A 444 -10.73 -11.26 -11.65
C SER A 444 -9.39 -11.76 -12.20
N ASN A 445 -8.87 -11.18 -13.29
CA ASN A 445 -7.59 -11.60 -13.86
C ASN A 445 -6.42 -11.33 -12.90
N LEU A 446 -6.35 -10.12 -12.33
CA LEU A 446 -5.29 -9.80 -11.38
C LEU A 446 -5.44 -10.62 -10.09
N ILE A 447 -6.65 -10.80 -9.57
CA ILE A 447 -6.93 -11.68 -8.43
C ILE A 447 -6.45 -13.10 -8.72
N ASN A 448 -6.78 -13.61 -9.90
CA ASN A 448 -6.39 -14.95 -10.33
C ASN A 448 -4.89 -15.12 -10.41
N VAL A 449 -4.12 -14.10 -10.79
CA VAL A 449 -2.66 -14.21 -10.90
C VAL A 449 -1.98 -13.99 -9.53
N LEU A 450 -2.42 -13.00 -8.75
CA LEU A 450 -1.85 -12.69 -7.44
C LEU A 450 -2.16 -13.75 -6.39
N SER A 451 -3.33 -14.40 -6.44
CA SER A 451 -3.69 -15.49 -5.48
C SER A 451 -2.83 -16.74 -5.65
N LEU A 452 -1.97 -16.78 -6.67
CA LEU A 452 -1.06 -17.88 -6.99
C LEU A 452 0.36 -17.57 -6.53
N ALA A 453 0.60 -16.40 -5.92
CA ALA A 453 1.92 -15.84 -5.67
C ALA A 453 2.72 -16.57 -4.57
N VAL A 454 2.35 -17.79 -4.20
CA VAL A 454 3.40 -18.72 -3.75
C VAL A 454 4.17 -19.11 -5.00
N PRO A 455 5.49 -18.85 -5.10
CA PRO A 455 6.27 -19.27 -6.25
C PRO A 455 5.94 -20.72 -6.56
N ILE A 456 5.85 -21.06 -7.84
CA ILE A 456 5.68 -22.45 -8.25
C ILE A 456 6.83 -23.23 -7.62
N THR A 457 6.53 -23.92 -6.53
CA THR A 457 7.48 -24.66 -5.73
C THR A 457 7.65 -25.96 -6.47
N MET A 458 8.74 -26.03 -7.23
CA MET A 458 9.05 -27.16 -8.07
C MET A 458 10.01 -28.09 -7.31
N GLU A 459 9.53 -29.29 -7.05
CA GLU A 459 10.37 -30.38 -6.58
C GLU A 459 10.78 -31.22 -7.80
N VAL A 460 12.08 -31.42 -7.94
CA VAL A 460 12.65 -32.32 -8.96
C VAL A 460 13.32 -33.47 -8.24
N SER A 461 12.88 -34.69 -8.53
CA SER A 461 13.47 -35.92 -7.99
C SER A 461 13.83 -36.88 -9.12
N GLN A 462 14.85 -37.71 -8.91
CA GLN A 462 15.25 -38.72 -9.87
C GLN A 462 15.26 -40.09 -9.20
N THR A 463 14.51 -41.04 -9.76
CA THR A 463 14.48 -42.43 -9.29
C THR A 463 14.57 -43.36 -10.49
N SER A 464 15.45 -44.36 -10.45
CA SER A 464 15.60 -45.39 -11.50
C SER A 464 15.74 -44.86 -12.93
N GLY A 465 16.41 -43.71 -13.11
CA GLY A 465 16.61 -43.10 -14.44
C GLY A 465 15.39 -42.37 -15.01
N GLN A 466 14.42 -42.02 -14.17
CA GLN A 466 13.29 -41.16 -14.51
C GLN A 466 13.31 -39.91 -13.63
N VAL A 467 13.21 -38.73 -14.25
CA VAL A 467 13.05 -37.46 -13.51
C VAL A 467 11.57 -37.19 -13.32
N THR A 468 11.17 -36.98 -12.07
CA THR A 468 9.81 -36.59 -11.70
C THR A 468 9.85 -35.13 -11.27
N VAL A 469 9.06 -34.31 -11.97
CA VAL A 469 8.86 -32.89 -11.67
C VAL A 469 7.48 -32.73 -11.06
N ARG A 470 7.44 -32.22 -9.84
CA ARG A 470 6.21 -31.97 -9.08
C ARG A 470 6.13 -30.49 -8.75
N TRP A 471 4.97 -29.88 -8.94
CA TRP A 471 4.77 -28.48 -8.61
C TRP A 471 3.34 -28.19 -8.13
N ASN A 472 3.19 -27.17 -7.29
CA ASN A 472 1.88 -26.62 -6.93
C ASN A 472 1.21 -25.98 -8.15
N ALA A 473 -0.05 -26.37 -8.41
CA ALA A 473 -0.84 -25.90 -9.55
C ALA A 473 -2.27 -25.55 -9.13
N ILE A 474 -3.04 -24.92 -10.02
CA ILE A 474 -4.44 -24.56 -9.75
C ILE A 474 -5.36 -25.42 -10.61
N PRO A 475 -6.31 -26.17 -10.01
CA PRO A 475 -7.33 -26.86 -10.76
C PRO A 475 -8.06 -25.94 -11.75
N GLY A 476 -8.15 -26.35 -13.01
CA GLY A 476 -8.76 -25.59 -14.11
C GLY A 476 -7.80 -24.72 -14.92
N GLN A 477 -6.60 -24.41 -14.40
CA GLN A 477 -5.61 -23.59 -15.11
C GLN A 477 -4.70 -24.44 -16.02
N ARG A 478 -4.22 -23.83 -17.11
CA ARG A 478 -3.36 -24.50 -18.08
C ARG A 478 -1.89 -24.21 -17.82
N TYR A 479 -1.07 -25.26 -17.81
CA TYR A 479 0.36 -25.19 -17.57
C TYR A 479 1.15 -25.84 -18.69
N GLN A 480 2.32 -25.28 -18.96
CA GLN A 480 3.39 -25.90 -19.73
C GLN A 480 4.57 -26.23 -18.82
N LEU A 481 4.89 -27.51 -18.68
CA LEU A 481 6.19 -27.91 -18.14
C LEU A 481 7.21 -27.83 -19.26
N GLN A 482 8.26 -27.04 -19.05
CA GLN A 482 9.33 -26.81 -20.01
C GLN A 482 10.68 -27.22 -19.42
N TYR A 483 11.64 -27.58 -20.28
CA TYR A 483 13.02 -27.84 -19.89
C TYR A 483 14.02 -27.09 -20.77
N SER A 484 15.24 -26.92 -20.25
CA SER A 484 16.41 -26.49 -21.03
C SER A 484 17.66 -27.23 -20.59
N THR A 485 18.68 -27.29 -21.46
CA THR A 485 20.04 -27.76 -21.11
C THR A 485 20.99 -26.60 -20.80
N ASN A 486 20.54 -25.35 -20.97
CA ASN A 486 21.33 -24.16 -20.68
C ASN A 486 20.41 -23.10 -20.04
N LEU A 487 20.60 -22.84 -18.75
CA LEU A 487 19.80 -21.87 -17.99
C LEU A 487 19.94 -20.44 -18.55
N GLU A 488 21.12 -20.09 -19.07
CA GLU A 488 21.43 -18.74 -19.58
C GLU A 488 20.96 -18.52 -21.03
N GLY A 489 20.71 -19.60 -21.78
CA GLY A 489 20.52 -19.55 -23.23
C GLY A 489 19.10 -19.23 -23.72
N GLY A 490 18.14 -19.00 -22.81
CA GLY A 490 16.74 -18.61 -23.13
C GLY A 490 15.89 -19.62 -23.93
N ASN A 491 16.49 -20.67 -24.51
CA ASN A 491 15.81 -21.67 -25.31
C ASN A 491 15.22 -22.78 -24.43
N TRP A 492 13.90 -22.69 -24.19
CA TRP A 492 13.12 -23.66 -23.43
C TRP A 492 12.25 -24.51 -24.36
N GLN A 493 12.22 -25.83 -24.11
CA GLN A 493 11.42 -26.79 -24.87
C GLN A 493 10.24 -27.27 -24.02
N THR A 494 9.05 -27.36 -24.61
CA THR A 494 7.87 -27.87 -23.90
C THR A 494 7.93 -29.39 -23.76
N LEU A 495 7.98 -29.86 -22.51
CA LEU A 495 7.88 -31.27 -22.17
C LEU A 495 6.43 -31.74 -22.19
N ALA A 496 5.55 -30.98 -21.54
CA ALA A 496 4.14 -31.31 -21.39
C ALA A 496 3.29 -30.04 -21.34
N SER A 497 2.07 -30.13 -21.87
CA SER A 497 1.02 -29.12 -21.68
C SER A 497 -0.17 -29.82 -21.04
N LEU A 498 -0.70 -29.26 -19.96
CA LEU A 498 -1.82 -29.85 -19.24
C LEU A 498 -2.73 -28.80 -18.64
N THR A 499 -4.00 -29.14 -18.47
CA THR A 499 -4.89 -28.42 -17.54
C THR A 499 -4.78 -29.13 -16.21
N ALA A 500 -4.37 -28.43 -15.17
CA ALA A 500 -4.28 -29.00 -13.84
C ALA A 500 -5.69 -29.37 -13.35
N THR A 501 -5.86 -30.59 -12.84
CA THR A 501 -7.14 -31.04 -12.25
C THR A 501 -7.06 -31.08 -10.73
N ASN A 502 -5.84 -31.04 -10.18
CA ASN A 502 -5.52 -31.13 -8.76
C ASN A 502 -4.19 -30.39 -8.49
N SER A 503 -3.88 -30.19 -7.20
CA SER A 503 -2.59 -29.66 -6.73
C SER A 503 -2.01 -30.61 -5.67
N PRO A 504 -0.73 -31.00 -5.75
CA PRO A 504 0.23 -30.64 -6.79
C PRO A 504 0.05 -31.47 -8.08
N VAL A 505 0.54 -30.91 -9.19
CA VAL A 505 0.69 -31.63 -10.46
C VAL A 505 2.02 -32.35 -10.47
N THR A 506 2.05 -33.53 -11.09
CA THR A 506 3.28 -34.30 -11.33
C THR A 506 3.41 -34.64 -12.81
N GLN A 507 4.62 -34.48 -13.35
CA GLN A 507 4.99 -34.93 -14.70
C GLN A 507 6.35 -35.62 -14.66
N THR A 508 6.55 -36.55 -15.59
CA THR A 508 7.79 -37.30 -15.69
C THR A 508 8.53 -36.97 -16.98
N ASP A 509 9.83 -36.69 -16.88
CA ASP A 509 10.74 -36.61 -18.01
C ASP A 509 11.47 -37.95 -18.15
N SER A 510 11.07 -38.75 -19.15
CA SER A 510 11.75 -39.98 -19.55
C SER A 510 12.74 -39.78 -20.71
N SER A 511 12.88 -38.55 -21.21
CA SER A 511 13.70 -38.19 -22.36
C SER A 511 15.10 -37.70 -21.97
N HIS A 512 15.41 -37.60 -20.68
CA HIS A 512 16.69 -37.09 -20.21
C HIS A 512 17.82 -38.08 -20.52
N THR A 513 18.81 -37.66 -21.32
CA THR A 513 19.97 -38.48 -21.69
C THR A 513 21.22 -38.00 -20.93
N ASN A 514 21.38 -38.34 -19.65
CA ASN A 514 22.52 -37.98 -18.78
C ASN A 514 23.04 -36.51 -18.87
N ALA A 515 22.25 -35.59 -19.41
CA ALA A 515 22.59 -34.19 -19.61
C ALA A 515 22.00 -33.36 -18.47
N LEU A 516 22.67 -32.25 -18.13
CA LEU A 516 22.11 -31.23 -17.23
C LEU A 516 20.77 -30.75 -17.79
N ARG A 517 19.73 -30.80 -16.94
CA ARG A 517 18.36 -30.36 -17.25
C ARG A 517 17.92 -29.34 -16.21
N PHE A 518 17.39 -28.23 -16.69
CA PHE A 518 16.66 -27.23 -15.91
C PHE A 518 15.18 -27.35 -16.27
N TYR A 519 14.30 -27.24 -15.29
CA TYR A 519 12.86 -27.33 -15.48
C TYR A 519 12.18 -26.03 -15.03
N ARG A 520 11.08 -25.67 -15.70
CA ARG A 520 10.18 -24.62 -15.25
C ARG A 520 8.75 -24.97 -15.61
N ALA A 521 7.80 -24.64 -14.75
CA ALA A 521 6.38 -24.69 -15.08
C ALA A 521 5.92 -23.28 -15.41
N VAL A 522 5.25 -23.13 -16.54
CA VAL A 522 4.75 -21.85 -17.05
C VAL A 522 3.24 -21.92 -17.06
N LEU A 523 2.58 -21.00 -16.36
CA LEU A 523 1.14 -20.79 -16.50
C LEU A 523 0.89 -20.20 -17.89
N THR A 524 -0.02 -20.81 -18.66
CA THR A 524 -0.37 -20.36 -20.01
C THR A 524 -1.82 -19.91 -20.07
N PRO A 525 -2.16 -18.90 -20.90
CA PRO A 525 -3.53 -18.47 -21.16
C PRO A 525 -4.49 -19.59 -21.54
#